data_AF-A0A9W9ZUM4-F1
#
_entry.id   AF-A0A9W9ZUM4-F1
#
_cell.length_a   1.000
_cell.length_b   1.000
_cell.length_c   1.000
_cell.angle_alpha   90.00
_cell.angle_beta   90.00
_cell.angle_gamma   90.00
#
_symmetry.space_group_name_H-M   'P 1'
#
loop_
_entity.id
_entity.type
_entity.pdbx_description
1 polymer ?
#
loop_
_entity_poly.entity_id
_entity_poly.type
_entity_poly.pdbx_seq_one_letter_code
_entity_poly.pdbx_strand_id
1 'polypeptide(L)'
;PPDDPYGIKKDDLVSSLRKCLAATNQFAPFCLPLLMEKLSSDIIDAKIDSLLTLSACLEVYHSKYLLEHLEPLWTAIKSVVFHSVNSMLEEAGLTAVTSIVRNLCGSMEENTKEKYEEFLEIIQRDCFHFTGADVKLMKPCGRILQAAALAAEPACQKRMINSTFPLLLEQFTQDIEASVFIRQLDFTTKRYFIGNPLQNFLRLPKHFIDRLS
;
A
#
# COMPACT_ATOMS: atom_id res chain seq x y z
N PRO A 1 -21.36 27.51 11.08
CA PRO A 1 -21.62 28.75 11.84
C PRO A 1 -22.07 28.41 13.27
N PRO A 2 -22.05 29.34 14.23
CA PRO A 2 -22.40 29.06 15.63
C PRO A 2 -23.86 28.63 15.88
N ASP A 3 -24.75 28.76 14.89
CA ASP A 3 -26.19 28.47 14.99
C ASP A 3 -26.67 27.36 14.02
N ASP A 4 -25.89 26.29 13.80
CA ASP A 4 -26.38 25.14 13.04
C ASP A 4 -27.00 24.07 13.97
N PRO A 5 -28.34 23.96 14.06
CA PRO A 5 -29.02 23.01 14.97
C PRO A 5 -28.77 21.54 14.62
N TYR A 6 -28.23 21.23 13.43
CA TYR A 6 -27.92 19.87 13.01
C TYR A 6 -26.45 19.47 13.21
N GLY A 7 -25.55 20.44 13.40
CA GLY A 7 -24.13 20.20 13.69
C GLY A 7 -23.39 19.33 12.66
N ILE A 8 -23.94 19.16 11.45
CA ILE A 8 -23.39 18.26 10.42
C ILE A 8 -22.05 18.83 9.95
N LYS A 9 -20.97 18.08 10.17
CA LYS A 9 -19.63 18.49 9.76
C LYS A 9 -19.36 18.06 8.32
N LYS A 10 -18.38 18.72 7.69
CA LYS A 10 -17.83 18.32 6.38
C LYS A 10 -17.51 16.82 6.36
N ASP A 11 -16.87 16.32 7.41
CA ASP A 11 -16.46 14.92 7.50
C ASP A 11 -17.64 13.94 7.56
N ASP A 12 -18.77 14.34 8.13
CA ASP A 12 -20.00 13.53 8.18
C ASP A 12 -20.59 13.38 6.77
N LEU A 13 -20.58 14.45 5.98
CA LEU A 13 -21.02 14.45 4.59
C LEU A 13 -20.09 13.60 3.71
N VAL A 14 -18.77 13.77 3.86
CA VAL A 14 -17.78 12.97 3.13
C VAL A 14 -17.92 11.48 3.46
N SER A 15 -18.06 11.13 4.74
CA SER A 15 -18.25 9.76 5.19
C SER A 15 -19.54 9.14 4.64
N SER A 16 -20.63 9.89 4.64
CA SER A 16 -21.92 9.45 4.10
C SER A 16 -21.88 9.25 2.58
N LEU A 17 -21.25 10.18 1.86
CA LEU A 17 -21.06 10.06 0.42
C LEU A 17 -20.19 8.86 0.06
N ARG A 18 -19.09 8.63 0.79
CA ARG A 18 -18.23 7.46 0.61
C ARG A 18 -18.99 6.16 0.75
N LYS A 19 -19.84 6.04 1.78
CA LYS A 19 -20.70 4.86 1.98
C LYS A 19 -21.66 4.66 0.81
N CYS A 20 -22.24 5.75 0.28
CA CYS A 20 -23.13 5.69 -0.87
C CYS A 20 -22.41 5.17 -2.13
N LEU A 21 -21.23 5.73 -2.42
CA LEU A 21 -20.41 5.31 -3.56
C LEU A 21 -19.94 3.85 -3.42
N ALA A 22 -19.54 3.43 -2.22
CA ALA A 22 -19.11 2.07 -1.94
C ALA A 22 -20.26 1.07 -1.75
N ALA A 23 -21.53 1.50 -1.83
CA ALA A 23 -22.68 0.63 -1.52
C ALA A 23 -22.91 -0.47 -2.57
N THR A 24 -22.44 -0.27 -3.80
CA THR A 24 -22.71 -1.19 -4.91
C THR A 24 -21.63 -1.14 -5.98
N ASN A 25 -21.27 -2.32 -6.48
CA ASN A 25 -20.34 -2.48 -7.61
C ASN A 25 -20.84 -1.80 -8.91
N GLN A 26 -22.14 -1.48 -9.02
CA GLN A 26 -22.69 -0.80 -10.19
C GLN A 26 -22.14 0.62 -10.40
N PHE A 27 -21.58 1.24 -9.35
CA PHE A 27 -20.94 2.53 -9.47
C PHE A 27 -19.49 2.47 -9.97
N ALA A 28 -18.87 1.29 -10.02
CA ALA A 28 -17.46 1.15 -10.38
C ALA A 28 -17.06 1.83 -11.70
N PRO A 29 -17.82 1.69 -12.82
CA PRO A 29 -17.45 2.31 -14.10
C PRO A 29 -17.44 3.84 -14.09
N PHE A 30 -18.14 4.47 -13.14
CA PHE A 30 -18.27 5.93 -13.04
C PHE A 30 -17.42 6.49 -11.89
N CYS A 31 -17.36 5.76 -10.79
CA CYS A 31 -16.68 6.16 -9.57
C CYS A 31 -15.17 6.09 -9.72
N LEU A 32 -14.61 5.06 -10.35
CA LEU A 32 -13.15 4.95 -10.51
C LEU A 32 -12.58 6.10 -11.36
N PRO A 33 -13.14 6.46 -12.54
CA PRO A 33 -12.69 7.64 -13.28
C PRO A 33 -12.81 8.95 -12.49
N LEU A 34 -13.93 9.15 -11.77
CA LEU A 34 -14.14 10.34 -10.94
C LEU A 34 -13.08 10.46 -9.83
N LEU A 35 -12.75 9.36 -9.15
CA LEU A 35 -11.72 9.34 -8.10
C LEU A 35 -10.33 9.63 -8.68
N MET A 36 -10.03 9.12 -9.88
CA MET A 36 -8.77 9.45 -10.56
C MET A 36 -8.67 10.93 -10.93
N GLU A 37 -9.75 11.52 -11.46
CA GLU A 37 -9.80 12.96 -11.74
C GLU A 37 -9.54 13.77 -10.47
N LYS A 38 -10.20 13.42 -9.36
CA LYS A 38 -9.98 14.11 -8.08
C LYS A 38 -8.57 13.92 -7.52
N LEU A 39 -8.00 12.72 -7.66
CA LEU A 39 -6.63 12.44 -7.23
C LEU A 39 -5.59 13.25 -8.03
N SER A 40 -5.91 13.63 -9.27
CA SER A 40 -5.07 14.47 -10.12
C SER A 40 -5.07 15.95 -9.77
N SER A 41 -6.04 16.43 -8.97
CA SER A 41 -6.13 17.84 -8.54
C SER A 41 -5.06 18.22 -7.52
N ASP A 42 -4.71 19.50 -7.37
CA ASP A 42 -3.71 19.93 -6.37
C ASP A 42 -4.24 20.07 -4.94
N ILE A 43 -5.51 19.71 -4.70
CA ILE A 43 -6.17 19.89 -3.41
C ILE A 43 -5.88 18.66 -2.53
N ILE A 44 -5.06 18.82 -1.50
CA ILE A 44 -4.64 17.73 -0.59
C ILE A 44 -5.85 17.00 0.01
N ASP A 45 -6.81 17.74 0.57
CA ASP A 45 -8.04 17.15 1.13
C ASP A 45 -8.79 16.29 0.11
N ALA A 46 -8.88 16.76 -1.14
CA ALA A 46 -9.55 16.02 -2.21
C ALA A 46 -8.81 14.73 -2.55
N LYS A 47 -7.46 14.75 -2.55
CA LYS A 47 -6.65 13.53 -2.74
C LYS A 47 -6.89 12.53 -1.61
N ILE A 48 -6.86 12.99 -0.35
CA ILE A 48 -7.12 12.14 0.83
C ILE A 48 -8.50 11.50 0.71
N ASP A 49 -9.53 12.31 0.47
CA ASP A 49 -10.90 11.84 0.34
C ASP A 49 -11.06 10.85 -0.81
N SER A 50 -10.36 11.08 -1.93
CA SER A 50 -10.37 10.18 -3.09
C SER A 50 -9.73 8.83 -2.78
N LEU A 51 -8.57 8.82 -2.11
CA LEU A 51 -7.84 7.60 -1.75
C LEU A 51 -8.59 6.76 -0.71
N LEU A 52 -9.17 7.42 0.31
CA LEU A 52 -9.98 6.75 1.31
C LEU A 52 -11.30 6.21 0.71
N THR A 53 -11.89 6.95 -0.23
CA THR A 53 -13.10 6.50 -0.93
C THR A 53 -12.79 5.35 -1.88
N LEU A 54 -11.67 5.39 -2.60
CA LEU A 54 -11.19 4.27 -3.40
C LEU A 54 -11.04 3.01 -2.53
N SER A 55 -10.37 3.14 -1.38
CA SER A 55 -10.16 2.02 -0.46
C SER A 55 -11.48 1.36 -0.02
N ALA A 56 -12.48 2.18 0.36
CA ALA A 56 -13.81 1.68 0.72
C ALA A 56 -14.56 1.05 -0.46
N CYS A 57 -14.47 1.64 -1.66
CA CYS A 57 -15.11 1.11 -2.85
C CYS A 57 -14.55 -0.26 -3.25
N LEU A 58 -13.24 -0.47 -3.09
CA LEU A 58 -12.56 -1.73 -3.41
C LEU A 58 -12.91 -2.90 -2.48
N GLU A 59 -13.64 -2.66 -1.39
CA GLU A 59 -14.23 -3.76 -0.59
C GLU A 59 -15.45 -4.39 -1.28
N VAL A 60 -16.11 -3.65 -2.19
CA VAL A 60 -17.35 -4.06 -2.86
C VAL A 60 -17.18 -4.20 -4.37
N TYR A 61 -16.26 -3.44 -4.97
CA TYR A 61 -16.08 -3.41 -6.42
C TYR A 61 -15.34 -4.65 -6.92
N HIS A 62 -15.76 -5.14 -8.08
CA HIS A 62 -15.09 -6.26 -8.74
C HIS A 62 -13.78 -5.81 -9.38
N SER A 63 -12.79 -6.68 -9.33
CA SER A 63 -11.43 -6.38 -9.80
C SER A 63 -11.33 -6.02 -11.27
N LYS A 64 -12.20 -6.55 -12.15
CA LYS A 64 -12.22 -6.22 -13.59
C LYS A 64 -12.29 -4.72 -13.86
N TYR A 65 -13.03 -3.96 -13.05
CA TYR A 65 -13.14 -2.52 -13.23
C TYR A 65 -11.87 -1.79 -12.78
N LEU A 66 -11.16 -2.35 -11.79
CA LEU A 66 -9.90 -1.83 -11.32
C LEU A 66 -8.76 -2.06 -12.33
N LEU A 67 -8.78 -3.18 -13.05
CA LEU A 67 -7.72 -3.55 -14.00
C LEU A 67 -7.47 -2.48 -15.07
N GLU A 68 -8.53 -1.85 -15.60
CA GLU A 68 -8.42 -0.79 -16.61
C GLU A 68 -7.77 0.50 -16.07
N HIS A 69 -7.78 0.69 -14.75
CA HIS A 69 -7.30 1.89 -14.07
C HIS A 69 -6.04 1.65 -13.24
N LEU A 70 -5.51 0.42 -13.22
CA LEU A 70 -4.49 -0.01 -12.28
C LEU A 70 -3.17 0.75 -12.41
N GLU A 71 -2.65 0.86 -13.64
CA GLU A 71 -1.40 1.59 -13.90
C GLU A 71 -1.50 3.11 -13.62
N PRO A 72 -2.55 3.83 -14.09
CA PRO A 72 -2.77 5.22 -13.72
C PRO A 72 -2.91 5.44 -12.20
N LEU A 73 -3.67 4.59 -11.51
CA LEU A 73 -3.84 4.64 -10.06
C LEU A 73 -2.51 4.45 -9.34
N TRP A 74 -1.73 3.45 -9.77
CA TRP A 74 -0.41 3.21 -9.22
C TRP A 74 0.51 4.42 -9.36
N THR A 75 0.55 5.01 -10.55
CA THR A 75 1.39 6.18 -10.83
C THR A 75 1.01 7.36 -9.93
N ALA A 76 -0.28 7.61 -9.77
CA ALA A 76 -0.79 8.68 -8.90
C ALA A 76 -0.50 8.42 -7.41
N ILE A 77 -0.78 7.20 -6.91
CA ILE A 77 -0.55 6.82 -5.52
C ILE A 77 0.94 6.83 -5.18
N LYS A 78 1.78 6.30 -6.07
CA LYS A 78 3.24 6.34 -5.95
C LYS A 78 3.71 7.79 -5.85
N SER A 79 3.28 8.67 -6.75
CA SER A 79 3.64 10.09 -6.67
C SER A 79 3.20 10.73 -5.36
N VAL A 80 2.03 10.37 -4.84
CA VAL A 80 1.52 10.85 -3.55
C VAL A 80 2.43 10.41 -2.40
N VAL A 81 2.76 9.12 -2.30
CA VAL A 81 3.55 8.60 -1.18
C VAL A 81 5.00 9.11 -1.22
N PHE A 82 5.58 9.29 -2.41
CA PHE A 82 6.97 9.74 -2.55
C PHE A 82 7.17 11.24 -2.32
N HIS A 83 6.17 12.07 -2.62
CA HIS A 83 6.30 13.53 -2.58
C HIS A 83 5.46 14.20 -1.48
N SER A 84 4.67 13.45 -0.71
CA SER A 84 3.82 14.04 0.32
C SER A 84 4.63 14.51 1.52
N VAL A 85 4.40 15.76 1.93
CA VAL A 85 4.79 16.30 3.25
C VAL A 85 3.70 16.10 4.30
N ASN A 86 2.51 15.65 3.88
CA ASN A 86 1.35 15.43 4.73
C ASN A 86 1.23 13.94 5.07
N SER A 87 1.34 13.62 6.36
CA SER A 87 1.27 12.23 6.85
C SER A 87 -0.08 11.57 6.56
N MET A 88 -1.19 12.29 6.68
CA MET A 88 -2.53 11.75 6.39
C MET A 88 -2.68 11.35 4.93
N LEU A 89 -2.13 12.15 4.02
CA LEU A 89 -2.11 11.86 2.59
C LEU A 89 -1.22 10.64 2.28
N GLU A 90 -0.07 10.51 2.94
CA GLU A 90 0.79 9.33 2.83
C GLU A 90 0.06 8.07 3.31
N GLU A 91 -0.56 8.10 4.50
CA GLU A 91 -1.34 6.97 5.04
C GLU A 91 -2.52 6.59 4.13
N ALA A 92 -3.23 7.57 3.59
CA ALA A 92 -4.33 7.32 2.65
C ALA A 92 -3.81 6.62 1.38
N GLY A 93 -2.64 7.01 0.88
CA GLY A 93 -1.98 6.34 -0.25
C GLY A 93 -1.61 4.89 0.06
N LEU A 94 -1.00 4.63 1.22
CA LEU A 94 -0.64 3.28 1.66
C LEU A 94 -1.88 2.39 1.88
N THR A 95 -2.97 2.97 2.40
CA THR A 95 -4.26 2.29 2.56
C THR A 95 -4.84 1.91 1.20
N ALA A 96 -4.73 2.80 0.20
CA ALA A 96 -5.16 2.52 -1.16
C ALA A 96 -4.34 1.38 -1.80
N VAL A 97 -3.01 1.37 -1.65
CA VAL A 97 -2.16 0.24 -2.11
C VAL A 97 -2.61 -1.07 -1.48
N THR A 98 -2.82 -1.07 -0.16
CA THR A 98 -3.28 -2.25 0.58
C THR A 98 -4.63 -2.75 0.04
N SER A 99 -5.56 -1.83 -0.25
CA SER A 99 -6.90 -2.17 -0.74
C SER A 99 -6.88 -2.69 -2.17
N ILE A 100 -6.06 -2.12 -3.05
CA ILE A 100 -5.83 -2.60 -4.41
C ILE A 100 -5.27 -4.03 -4.39
N VAL A 101 -4.19 -4.26 -3.65
CA VAL A 101 -3.56 -5.58 -3.56
C VAL A 101 -4.53 -6.62 -3.00
N ARG A 102 -5.29 -6.27 -1.94
CA ARG A 102 -6.30 -7.17 -1.36
C ARG A 102 -7.43 -7.49 -2.33
N ASN A 103 -7.95 -6.49 -3.04
CA ASN A 103 -9.02 -6.67 -4.02
C ASN A 103 -8.58 -7.63 -5.14
N LEU A 104 -7.40 -7.39 -5.72
CA LEU A 104 -6.84 -8.25 -6.76
C LEU A 104 -6.54 -9.66 -6.26
N CYS A 105 -6.01 -9.79 -5.03
CA CYS A 105 -5.69 -11.08 -4.42
C CYS A 105 -6.95 -11.93 -4.15
N GLY A 106 -8.07 -11.31 -3.76
CA GLY A 106 -9.33 -12.00 -3.51
C GLY A 106 -10.17 -12.28 -4.77
N SER A 107 -9.70 -11.86 -5.95
CA SER A 107 -10.48 -11.97 -7.19
C SER A 107 -10.57 -13.41 -7.69
N MET A 108 -11.77 -13.79 -8.13
CA MET A 108 -12.04 -15.04 -8.84
C MET A 108 -12.14 -14.85 -10.35
N GLU A 109 -11.93 -13.63 -10.86
CA GLU A 109 -12.11 -13.30 -12.28
C GLU A 109 -10.89 -13.74 -13.11
N GLU A 110 -11.16 -14.28 -14.30
CA GLU A 110 -10.15 -14.69 -15.28
C GLU A 110 -9.19 -13.53 -15.60
N ASN A 111 -7.90 -13.83 -15.82
CA ASN A 111 -6.80 -12.87 -16.04
C ASN A 111 -6.41 -11.97 -14.85
N THR A 112 -7.18 -11.93 -13.75
CA THR A 112 -6.81 -11.10 -12.58
C THR A 112 -5.51 -11.56 -11.94
N LYS A 113 -5.25 -12.87 -11.92
CA LYS A 113 -4.05 -13.43 -11.28
C LYS A 113 -2.76 -12.97 -11.96
N GLU A 114 -2.72 -12.99 -13.30
CA GLU A 114 -1.57 -12.50 -14.06
C GLU A 114 -1.35 -11.00 -13.82
N LYS A 115 -2.42 -10.20 -13.89
CA LYS A 115 -2.36 -8.77 -13.61
C LYS A 115 -1.98 -8.43 -12.17
N TYR A 116 -2.38 -9.25 -11.23
CA TYR A 116 -1.96 -9.15 -9.83
C TYR A 116 -0.46 -9.40 -9.68
N GLU A 117 0.08 -10.45 -10.30
CA GLU A 117 1.51 -10.75 -10.27
C GLU A 117 2.33 -9.64 -10.96
N GLU A 118 1.90 -9.20 -12.16
CA GLU A 118 2.50 -8.05 -12.87
C GLU A 118 2.52 -6.80 -11.99
N PHE A 119 1.42 -6.52 -11.28
CA PHE A 119 1.31 -5.36 -10.42
C PHE A 119 2.28 -5.41 -9.23
N LEU A 120 2.43 -6.57 -8.60
CA LEU A 120 3.40 -6.76 -7.52
C LEU A 120 4.85 -6.63 -8.00
N GLU A 121 5.13 -7.04 -9.24
CA GLU A 121 6.45 -6.85 -9.87
C GLU A 121 6.71 -5.37 -10.19
N ILE A 122 5.71 -4.63 -10.65
CA ILE A 122 5.80 -3.19 -10.88
C ILE A 122 6.11 -2.46 -9.55
N ILE A 123 5.39 -2.78 -8.46
CA ILE A 123 5.65 -2.18 -7.15
C ILE A 123 7.09 -2.46 -6.71
N GLN A 124 7.55 -3.71 -6.79
CA GLN A 124 8.90 -4.10 -6.41
C GLN A 124 9.95 -3.38 -7.24
N ARG A 125 9.83 -3.42 -8.57
CA ARG A 125 10.76 -2.78 -9.50
C ARG A 125 10.89 -1.29 -9.24
N ASP A 126 9.75 -0.60 -9.13
CA ASP A 126 9.74 0.84 -8.92
C ASP A 126 10.39 1.18 -7.57
N CYS A 127 10.03 0.49 -6.48
CA CYS A 127 10.65 0.71 -5.18
C CYS A 127 12.16 0.43 -5.19
N PHE A 128 12.63 -0.66 -5.83
CA PHE A 128 14.06 -0.96 -5.93
C PHE A 128 14.84 0.06 -6.76
N HIS A 129 14.25 0.56 -7.84
CA HIS A 129 14.88 1.61 -8.64
C HIS A 129 15.11 2.87 -7.80
N PHE A 130 14.13 3.26 -6.99
CA PHE A 130 14.25 4.45 -6.14
C PHE A 130 15.20 4.27 -4.95
N THR A 131 15.22 3.10 -4.29
CA THR A 131 16.18 2.87 -3.20
C THR A 131 17.63 2.84 -3.66
N GLY A 132 17.89 2.47 -4.92
CA GLY A 132 19.22 2.59 -5.53
C GLY A 132 19.61 4.01 -5.92
N ALA A 133 18.64 4.92 -6.11
CA ALA A 133 18.87 6.28 -6.59
C ALA A 133 19.01 7.32 -5.47
N ASP A 134 18.22 7.22 -4.40
CA ASP A 134 18.27 8.15 -3.26
C ASP A 134 17.86 7.46 -1.96
N VAL A 135 18.75 7.49 -0.96
CA VAL A 135 18.54 6.90 0.37
C VAL A 135 17.33 7.51 1.07
N LYS A 136 16.97 8.78 0.80
CA LYS A 136 15.78 9.42 1.38
C LYS A 136 14.47 8.77 0.94
N LEU A 137 14.46 8.13 -0.24
CA LEU A 137 13.29 7.44 -0.78
C LEU A 137 13.15 6.02 -0.24
N MET A 138 14.12 5.54 0.55
CA MET A 138 14.09 4.19 1.12
C MET A 138 12.93 3.99 2.08
N LYS A 139 12.64 4.98 2.93
CA LYS A 139 11.51 4.93 3.86
C LYS A 139 10.17 4.79 3.11
N PRO A 140 9.77 5.70 2.19
CA PRO A 140 8.50 5.54 1.48
C PRO A 140 8.42 4.25 0.65
N CYS A 141 9.52 3.82 0.02
CA CYS A 141 9.58 2.52 -0.66
C CYS A 141 9.30 1.36 0.29
N GLY A 142 9.96 1.34 1.45
CA GLY A 142 9.75 0.32 2.47
C GLY A 142 8.31 0.27 2.98
N ARG A 143 7.68 1.43 3.17
CA ARG A 143 6.27 1.51 3.60
C ARG A 143 5.31 0.97 2.55
N ILE A 144 5.52 1.29 1.28
CA ILE A 144 4.71 0.75 0.17
C ILE A 144 4.85 -0.76 0.09
N LEU A 145 6.10 -1.27 0.10
CA LEU A 145 6.37 -2.70 0.01
C LEU A 145 5.76 -3.45 1.20
N GLN A 146 5.82 -2.86 2.39
CA GLN A 146 5.14 -3.39 3.56
C GLN A 146 3.62 -3.42 3.38
N ALA A 147 3.00 -2.32 2.94
CA ALA A 147 1.55 -2.22 2.73
C ALA A 147 1.06 -3.28 1.72
N ALA A 148 1.77 -3.43 0.60
CA ALA A 148 1.49 -4.45 -0.40
C ALA A 148 1.70 -5.87 0.16
N ALA A 149 2.82 -6.14 0.83
CA ALA A 149 3.11 -7.46 1.38
C ALA A 149 2.11 -7.90 2.47
N LEU A 150 1.55 -6.96 3.26
CA LEU A 150 0.53 -7.26 4.27
C LEU A 150 -0.85 -7.58 3.67
N ALA A 151 -1.14 -7.10 2.47
CA ALA A 151 -2.37 -7.37 1.75
C ALA A 151 -2.29 -8.60 0.84
N ALA A 152 -1.09 -8.98 0.42
CA ALA A 152 -0.84 -10.08 -0.49
C ALA A 152 -1.08 -11.46 0.14
N GLU A 153 -1.38 -12.42 -0.72
CA GLU A 153 -1.43 -13.84 -0.37
C GLU A 153 -0.11 -14.34 0.25
N PRO A 154 -0.13 -15.34 1.14
CA PRO A 154 1.04 -15.80 1.90
C PRO A 154 2.27 -16.11 1.03
N ALA A 155 2.07 -16.75 -0.14
CA ALA A 155 3.14 -17.10 -1.06
C ALA A 155 3.80 -15.86 -1.71
N CYS A 156 2.99 -14.88 -2.14
CA CYS A 156 3.48 -13.63 -2.73
C CYS A 156 4.11 -12.73 -1.67
N GLN A 157 3.52 -12.65 -0.48
CA GLN A 157 4.10 -11.97 0.68
C GLN A 157 5.50 -12.51 0.98
N LYS A 158 5.67 -13.83 1.07
CA LYS A 158 6.98 -14.45 1.28
C LYS A 158 7.98 -14.11 0.17
N ARG A 159 7.54 -14.08 -1.09
CA ARG A 159 8.37 -13.69 -2.23
C ARG A 159 8.85 -12.25 -2.11
N MET A 160 7.94 -11.32 -1.85
CA MET A 160 8.25 -9.90 -1.67
C MET A 160 9.21 -9.65 -0.51
N ILE A 161 9.00 -10.33 0.63
CA ILE A 161 9.91 -10.21 1.78
C ILE A 161 11.29 -10.74 1.41
N ASN A 162 11.38 -11.91 0.78
CA ASN A 162 12.67 -12.51 0.43
C ASN A 162 13.45 -11.72 -0.63
N SER A 163 12.77 -11.04 -1.56
CA SER A 163 13.43 -10.17 -2.54
C SER A 163 13.88 -8.84 -1.92
N THR A 164 13.07 -8.28 -1.03
CA THR A 164 13.32 -6.94 -0.47
C THR A 164 14.30 -6.97 0.70
N PHE A 165 14.19 -7.97 1.57
CA PHE A 165 14.94 -8.03 2.83
C PHE A 165 16.47 -7.99 2.67
N PRO A 166 17.10 -8.72 1.73
CA PRO A 166 18.54 -8.64 1.53
C PRO A 166 19.01 -7.25 1.08
N LEU A 167 18.25 -6.59 0.20
CA LEU A 167 18.59 -5.28 -0.35
C LEU A 167 18.49 -4.18 0.71
N LEU A 168 17.45 -4.25 1.54
CA LEU A 168 17.32 -3.38 2.70
C LEU A 168 18.50 -3.62 3.66
N LEU A 169 18.82 -4.87 3.99
CA LEU A 169 19.92 -5.19 4.88
C LEU A 169 21.29 -4.68 4.39
N GLU A 170 21.59 -4.81 3.09
CA GLU A 170 22.82 -4.29 2.51
C GLU A 170 22.90 -2.76 2.60
N GLN A 171 21.79 -2.07 2.36
CA GLN A 171 21.72 -0.60 2.36
C GLN A 171 21.57 0.01 3.78
N PHE A 172 21.09 -0.73 4.78
CA PHE A 172 20.83 -0.26 6.14
C PHE A 172 21.97 -0.43 7.14
N THR A 173 23.16 -0.83 6.69
CA THR A 173 24.35 -0.95 7.55
C THR A 173 24.90 0.40 8.07
N GLN A 174 24.27 1.54 7.75
CA GLN A 174 24.78 2.88 8.04
C GLN A 174 23.90 3.80 8.93
N ASP A 175 22.67 3.43 9.36
CA ASP A 175 21.81 4.39 10.10
C ASP A 175 20.89 3.81 11.20
N ILE A 176 20.64 4.57 12.27
CA ILE A 176 20.00 4.13 13.55
C ILE A 176 18.48 4.02 13.46
N GLU A 177 17.82 4.83 12.61
CA GLU A 177 16.36 4.76 12.37
C GLU A 177 15.91 3.45 11.69
N ALA A 178 16.85 2.72 11.08
CA ALA A 178 16.64 1.40 10.45
C ALA A 178 16.08 0.33 11.40
N SER A 179 16.32 0.49 12.70
CA SER A 179 15.88 -0.43 13.75
C SER A 179 14.36 -0.57 13.83
N VAL A 180 13.61 0.48 13.51
CA VAL A 180 12.14 0.46 13.52
C VAL A 180 11.59 -0.30 12.33
N PHE A 181 12.18 -0.13 11.14
CA PHE A 181 11.73 -0.79 9.93
C PHE A 181 12.05 -2.29 9.91
N ILE A 182 13.24 -2.70 10.40
CA ILE A 182 13.57 -4.10 10.64
C ILE A 182 12.60 -4.70 11.68
N ARG A 183 12.23 -3.97 12.75
CA ARG A 183 11.22 -4.45 13.71
C ARG A 183 9.82 -4.58 13.10
N GLN A 184 9.42 -3.69 12.19
CA GLN A 184 8.13 -3.74 11.49
C GLN A 184 8.06 -4.94 10.52
N LEU A 185 9.15 -5.18 9.77
CA LEU A 185 9.30 -6.37 8.92
C LEU A 185 9.42 -7.64 9.76
N ASP A 186 10.18 -7.62 10.86
CA ASP A 186 10.35 -8.74 11.80
C ASP A 186 9.03 -9.07 12.52
N PHE A 187 8.16 -8.10 12.81
CA PHE A 187 6.81 -8.35 13.32
C PHE A 187 5.93 -9.07 12.28
N THR A 188 6.03 -8.65 11.02
CA THR A 188 5.33 -9.28 9.89
C THR A 188 5.85 -10.69 9.62
N THR A 189 7.17 -10.85 9.76
CA THR A 189 7.91 -12.11 9.64
C THR A 189 7.53 -13.05 10.79
N LYS A 190 7.55 -12.59 12.05
CA LYS A 190 7.12 -13.36 13.24
C LYS A 190 5.68 -13.86 13.14
N ARG A 191 4.76 -13.08 12.56
CA ARG A 191 3.37 -13.51 12.31
C ARG A 191 3.28 -14.67 11.31
N TYR A 192 4.23 -14.77 10.39
CA TYR A 192 4.35 -15.85 9.41
C TYR A 192 5.16 -17.06 9.93
N PHE A 193 6.12 -16.82 10.84
CA PHE A 193 7.08 -17.79 11.33
C PHE A 193 6.62 -18.60 12.55
N ILE A 194 5.35 -18.50 12.97
CA ILE A 194 4.77 -19.25 14.10
C ILE A 194 4.87 -20.79 13.91
N GLY A 195 5.22 -21.28 12.71
CA GLY A 195 5.46 -22.71 12.46
C GLY A 195 6.90 -23.22 12.58
N ASN A 196 7.94 -22.39 12.40
CA ASN A 196 9.35 -22.82 12.55
C ASN A 196 10.34 -21.63 12.47
N PRO A 197 10.48 -20.83 13.54
CA PRO A 197 11.26 -19.60 13.53
C PRO A 197 12.78 -19.81 13.39
N LEU A 198 13.30 -20.99 13.72
CA LEU A 198 14.75 -21.20 13.85
C LEU A 198 15.45 -21.60 12.53
N GLN A 199 14.78 -22.31 11.62
CA GLN A 199 15.48 -22.86 10.44
C GLN A 199 15.79 -21.85 9.34
N ASN A 200 15.04 -20.74 9.24
CA ASN A 200 15.35 -19.68 8.26
C ASN A 200 16.09 -18.49 8.85
N PHE A 201 16.03 -18.28 10.18
CA PHE A 201 16.92 -17.34 10.87
C PHE A 201 18.39 -17.76 10.69
N LEU A 202 18.66 -19.07 10.65
CA LEU A 202 19.96 -19.67 10.37
C LEU A 202 20.48 -19.48 8.93
N ARG A 203 19.68 -18.93 8.01
CA ARG A 203 20.14 -18.56 6.66
C ARG A 203 20.65 -17.12 6.57
N LEU A 204 20.47 -16.33 7.63
CA LEU A 204 21.12 -15.03 7.70
C LEU A 204 22.59 -15.23 8.07
N PRO A 205 23.53 -14.56 7.39
CA PRO A 205 24.94 -14.65 7.74
C PRO A 205 25.14 -14.33 9.23
N LYS A 206 25.97 -15.12 9.94
CA LYS A 206 26.10 -15.06 11.41
C LYS A 206 26.31 -13.65 11.98
N HIS A 207 27.05 -12.80 11.27
CA HIS A 207 27.30 -11.42 11.68
C HIS A 207 26.04 -10.53 11.76
N PHE A 208 24.94 -10.92 11.12
CA PHE A 208 23.64 -10.24 11.23
C PHE A 208 22.84 -10.72 12.45
N ILE A 209 22.95 -12.00 12.82
CA ILE A 209 22.27 -12.57 13.98
C ILE A 209 22.81 -11.92 15.26
N ASP A 210 24.12 -11.75 15.35
CA ASP A 210 24.81 -11.17 16.52
C ASP A 210 24.50 -9.68 16.76
N ARG A 211 23.93 -8.97 15.77
CA ARG A 211 23.52 -7.54 15.91
C ARG A 211 22.03 -7.37 16.25
N LEU A 212 21.23 -8.42 16.15
CA LEU A 212 19.79 -8.40 16.43
C LEU A 212 19.45 -8.88 17.85
N SER A 213 20.37 -9.59 18.50
CA SER A 213 20.34 -10.00 19.91
C SER A 213 20.89 -8.90 20.84
#